data_AF-A0A820B872-F1
#
_entry.id   AF-A0A820B872-F1
#
_cell.length_a   1.000
_cell.length_b   1.000
_cell.length_c   1.000
_cell.angle_alpha   90.00
_cell.angle_beta   90.00
_cell.angle_gamma   90.00
#
_symmetry.space_group_name_H-M   'P 1'
#
loop_
_entity.id
_entity.type
_entity.pdbx_description
1 polymer ?
#
loop_
_entity_poly.entity_id
_entity_poly.type
_entity_poly.pdbx_seq_one_letter_code
_entity_poly.pdbx_strand_id
1 'polypeptide(L)'
;IYFNKQNRKQLQFEGYLLRNGIIPGQSFSIQIKLQNPERTKIKRIQAEFIQHRQTAVDRHQEIILSTNLPGFYEFDGASLQQNFELPLPKDYIAPTYLFETTWHNHTYHLTIEYELILTIKPHGLFTKLEVSLPVIVGTQLNYENQIQERNEDKNIYHIVDEMEPPPSYESIIINK
;
A
#
# COMPACT_ATOMS: atom_id res chain seq x y z
N ILE A 1 4.41 6.68 12.68
CA ILE A 1 4.18 5.53 13.59
C ILE A 1 5.53 5.15 14.17
N TYR A 2 5.62 4.86 15.48
CA TYR A 2 6.87 4.69 16.23
C TYR A 2 6.95 3.28 16.82
N PHE A 3 8.11 2.64 16.69
CA PHE A 3 8.40 1.34 17.29
C PHE A 3 9.86 1.31 17.75
N ASN A 4 10.10 0.72 18.92
CA ASN A 4 11.42 0.64 19.56
C ASN A 4 11.64 -0.78 20.09
N LYS A 5 12.86 -1.29 19.91
CA LYS A 5 13.33 -2.55 20.52
C LYS A 5 14.75 -2.38 21.07
N GLN A 6 14.98 -2.89 22.28
CA GLN A 6 16.27 -2.87 22.95
C GLN A 6 16.76 -4.28 23.25
N ASN A 7 18.05 -4.55 23.04
CA ASN A 7 18.70 -5.81 23.44
C ASN A 7 19.50 -5.62 24.76
N ARG A 8 19.90 -6.72 25.40
CA ARG A 8 20.74 -6.81 26.62
C ARG A 8 22.06 -6.03 26.52
N LYS A 9 22.53 -5.72 25.32
CA LYS A 9 23.73 -4.90 25.05
C LYS A 9 23.44 -3.42 24.83
N GLN A 10 22.27 -2.94 25.24
CA GLN A 10 21.83 -1.54 25.06
C GLN A 10 21.77 -1.06 23.60
N LEU A 11 21.82 -1.98 22.63
CA LEU A 11 21.54 -1.67 21.24
C LEU A 11 20.05 -1.33 21.13
N GLN A 12 19.75 -0.08 20.75
CA GLN A 12 18.39 0.41 20.51
C GLN A 12 18.22 0.71 19.03
N PHE A 13 17.12 0.24 18.46
CA PHE A 13 16.81 0.44 17.05
C PHE A 13 15.38 0.94 16.88
N GLU A 14 15.26 2.01 16.12
CA GLU A 14 14.00 2.68 15.84
C GLU A 14 13.89 2.92 14.33
N GLY A 15 12.70 2.68 13.80
CA GLY A 15 12.33 2.97 12.42
C GLY A 15 11.10 3.87 12.38
N TYR A 16 11.07 4.77 11.41
CA TYR A 16 9.96 5.69 11.20
C TYR A 16 9.66 5.77 9.71
N LEU A 17 8.39 5.56 9.36
CA LEU A 17 7.89 5.96 8.05
C LEU A 17 7.65 7.47 8.05
N LEU A 18 8.26 8.21 7.13
CA LEU A 18 8.01 9.65 6.97
C LEU A 18 6.62 9.89 6.35
N ARG A 19 6.12 8.91 5.58
CA ARG A 19 4.75 8.84 5.06
C ARG A 19 4.22 7.43 5.27
N ASN A 20 3.01 7.31 5.79
CA ASN A 20 2.36 6.03 6.05
C ASN A 20 1.59 5.49 4.83
N GLY A 21 1.36 6.32 3.80
CA GLY A 21 0.67 5.96 2.57
C GLY A 21 1.60 6.00 1.36
N ILE A 22 1.53 4.98 0.50
CA ILE A 22 2.26 4.89 -0.76
C ILE A 22 1.35 4.35 -1.87
N ILE A 23 1.73 4.56 -3.13
CA ILE A 23 1.15 3.85 -4.28
C ILE A 23 2.24 3.02 -4.97
N PRO A 24 1.89 1.97 -5.74
CA PRO A 24 2.85 1.18 -6.50
C PRO A 24 3.82 2.05 -7.33
N GLY A 25 5.11 1.69 -7.32
CA GLY A 25 6.17 2.45 -7.98
C GLY A 25 6.72 3.68 -7.24
N GLN A 26 6.16 4.06 -6.08
CA GLN A 26 6.76 5.10 -5.22
C GLN A 26 7.81 4.51 -4.26
N SER A 27 8.72 5.36 -3.77
CA SER A 27 9.68 4.96 -2.74
C SER A 27 9.12 5.11 -1.33
N PHE A 28 9.53 4.23 -0.42
CA PHE A 28 9.39 4.43 1.01
C PHE A 28 10.47 5.39 1.51
N SER A 29 10.05 6.50 2.09
CA SER A 29 10.95 7.36 2.85
C SER A 29 10.94 6.92 4.31
N ILE A 30 12.03 6.31 4.77
CA ILE A 30 12.20 5.87 6.16
C ILE A 30 13.28 6.67 6.86
N GLN A 31 13.07 7.00 8.14
CA GLN A 31 14.13 7.44 9.04
C GLN A 31 14.47 6.30 9.99
N ILE A 32 15.76 6.07 10.18
CA ILE A 32 16.29 5.11 11.14
C ILE A 32 17.07 5.84 12.20
N LYS A 33 16.88 5.42 13.46
CA LYS A 33 17.75 5.77 14.57
C LYS A 33 18.30 4.50 15.20
N LEU A 34 19.61 4.51 15.43
CA LEU A 34 20.33 3.41 16.04
C LEU A 34 21.22 3.98 17.13
N GLN A 35 21.11 3.44 18.34
CA GLN A 35 22.05 3.69 19.43
C GLN A 35 22.79 2.39 19.73
N ASN A 36 24.11 2.43 19.61
CA ASN A 36 25.02 1.29 19.73
C ASN A 36 26.20 1.67 20.63
N PRO A 37 25.96 1.98 21.92
CA PRO A 37 26.99 2.51 22.83
C PRO A 37 28.20 1.57 22.94
N GLU A 38 27.95 0.27 22.92
CA GLU A 38 28.97 -0.79 22.99
C GLU A 38 29.67 -1.08 21.65
N ARG A 39 29.39 -0.29 20.60
CA ARG A 39 29.98 -0.40 19.25
C ARG A 39 29.96 -1.84 18.71
N THR A 40 28.85 -2.54 18.92
CA THR A 40 28.65 -3.87 18.36
C THR A 40 28.70 -3.76 16.84
N LYS A 41 29.55 -4.58 16.18
CA LYS A 41 29.65 -4.58 14.71
C LYS A 41 28.35 -5.05 14.08
N ILE A 42 27.74 -4.20 13.25
CA ILE A 42 26.53 -4.49 12.49
C ILE A 42 26.91 -4.85 11.07
N LYS A 43 26.58 -6.07 10.65
CA LYS A 43 26.90 -6.56 9.31
C LYS A 43 26.05 -5.87 8.25
N ARG A 44 24.76 -5.73 8.53
CA ARG A 44 23.75 -5.09 7.65
C ARG A 44 22.45 -4.81 8.38
N ILE A 45 21.68 -3.89 7.82
CA ILE A 45 20.25 -3.75 8.09
C ILE A 45 19.50 -4.20 6.84
N GLN A 46 18.57 -5.14 7.00
CA GLN A 46 17.70 -5.62 5.93
C GLN A 46 16.32 -5.00 6.08
N ALA A 47 15.71 -4.62 4.96
CA ALA A 47 14.34 -4.16 4.85
C ALA A 47 13.54 -5.17 4.04
N GLU A 48 12.41 -5.61 4.58
CA GLU A 48 11.46 -6.52 3.93
C GLU A 48 10.08 -5.90 3.92
N PHE A 49 9.51 -5.70 2.73
CA PHE A 49 8.14 -5.24 2.57
C PHE A 49 7.26 -6.45 2.32
N ILE A 50 6.32 -6.68 3.23
CA ILE A 50 5.54 -7.90 3.31
C ILE A 50 4.08 -7.55 3.17
N GLN A 51 3.36 -8.34 2.37
CA GLN A 51 1.93 -8.31 2.27
C GLN A 51 1.33 -9.48 3.06
N HIS A 52 0.29 -9.16 3.82
CA HIS A 52 -0.56 -10.12 4.51
C HIS A 52 -1.94 -10.11 3.86
N ARG A 53 -2.37 -11.24 3.31
CA ARG A 53 -3.73 -11.43 2.79
C ARG A 53 -4.46 -12.42 3.68
N GLN A 54 -5.66 -12.07 4.10
CA GLN A 54 -6.56 -12.99 4.79
C GLN A 54 -7.90 -13.05 4.08
N THR A 55 -8.34 -14.25 3.70
CA THR A 55 -9.66 -14.53 3.11
C THR A 55 -10.35 -15.60 3.94
N ALA A 56 -11.37 -15.22 4.72
CA ALA A 56 -12.00 -16.09 5.71
C ALA A 56 -10.95 -16.76 6.62
N VAL A 57 -10.72 -18.07 6.48
CA VAL A 57 -9.75 -18.86 7.25
C VAL A 57 -8.35 -18.90 6.63
N ASP A 58 -8.22 -18.58 5.34
CA ASP A 58 -6.96 -18.68 4.62
C ASP A 58 -6.10 -17.43 4.88
N ARG A 59 -4.84 -17.66 5.25
CA ARG A 59 -3.84 -16.60 5.44
C ARG A 59 -2.68 -16.84 4.48
N HIS A 60 -2.33 -15.82 3.74
CA HIS A 60 -1.21 -15.83 2.81
C HIS A 60 -0.28 -14.66 3.09
N GLN A 61 1.02 -14.91 3.03
CA GLN A 61 2.04 -13.92 3.22
C GLN A 61 2.97 -13.92 2.01
N GLU A 62 3.27 -12.74 1.48
CA GLU A 62 4.12 -12.55 0.32
C GLU A 62 5.18 -11.48 0.62
N ILE A 63 6.44 -11.77 0.30
CA ILE A 63 7.52 -10.77 0.37
C ILE A 63 7.55 -10.03 -0.96
N ILE A 64 7.11 -8.78 -0.96
CA ILE A 64 7.06 -7.91 -2.14
C ILE A 64 8.44 -7.32 -2.45
N LEU A 65 9.21 -6.96 -1.42
CA LEU A 65 10.56 -6.41 -1.55
C LEU A 65 11.43 -6.97 -0.43
N SER A 66 12.67 -7.35 -0.75
CA SER A 66 13.69 -7.67 0.24
C SER A 66 15.02 -7.07 -0.19
N THR A 67 15.56 -6.15 0.60
CA THR A 67 16.80 -5.43 0.26
C THR A 67 17.64 -5.09 1.48
N ASN A 68 18.91 -4.81 1.28
CA ASN A 68 19.77 -4.27 2.34
C ASN A 68 19.78 -2.75 2.24
N LEU A 69 19.73 -2.07 3.38
CA LEU A 69 19.89 -0.63 3.39
C LEU A 69 21.32 -0.25 2.98
N PRO A 70 21.48 0.74 2.07
CA PRO A 70 22.80 1.18 1.65
C PRO A 70 23.55 1.82 2.82
N GLY A 71 24.89 1.72 2.81
CA GLY A 71 25.73 2.35 3.83
C GLY A 71 25.90 1.57 5.14
N PHE A 72 25.31 0.37 5.27
CA PHE A 72 25.41 -0.46 6.47
C PHE A 72 26.33 -1.68 6.33
N TYR A 73 27.43 -1.55 5.62
CA TYR A 73 28.42 -2.62 5.57
C TYR A 73 29.41 -2.46 6.72
N GLU A 74 29.39 -3.39 7.67
CA GLU A 74 30.32 -3.43 8.82
C GLU A 74 30.29 -2.15 9.69
N PHE A 75 29.11 -1.59 9.93
CA PHE A 75 28.96 -0.41 10.79
C PHE A 75 29.32 -0.71 12.26
N ASP A 76 30.20 0.10 12.85
CA ASP A 76 30.64 0.02 14.25
C ASP A 76 30.49 1.34 15.02
N GLY A 77 29.79 2.32 14.43
CA GLY A 77 29.53 3.61 15.04
C GLY A 77 28.68 3.51 16.31
N ALA A 78 28.86 4.48 17.20
CA ALA A 78 28.14 4.54 18.47
C ALA A 78 26.66 4.94 18.30
N SER A 79 26.35 5.71 17.27
CA SER A 79 24.99 6.10 16.92
C SER A 79 24.85 6.37 15.43
N LEU A 80 23.62 6.29 14.94
CA LEU A 80 23.25 6.67 13.58
C LEU A 80 21.85 7.24 13.58
N GLN A 81 21.67 8.32 12.81
CA GLN A 81 20.37 8.82 12.43
C GLN A 81 20.40 9.20 10.96
N GLN A 82 19.66 8.49 10.11
CA GLN A 82 19.70 8.68 8.67
C GLN A 82 18.36 8.35 8.01
N ASN A 83 18.08 9.04 6.90
CA ASN A 83 16.93 8.78 6.07
C ASN A 83 17.32 7.90 4.86
N PHE A 84 16.46 6.98 4.47
CA PHE A 84 16.63 6.10 3.33
C PHE A 84 15.38 6.14 2.44
N GLU A 85 15.63 6.00 1.14
CA GLU A 85 14.59 5.82 0.14
C GLU A 85 14.67 4.38 -0.37
N LEU A 86 13.58 3.63 -0.22
CA LEU A 86 13.47 2.26 -0.73
C LEU A 86 12.50 2.23 -1.90
N PRO A 87 12.96 1.93 -3.13
CA PRO A 87 12.05 1.90 -4.27
C PRO A 87 11.10 0.70 -4.15
N LEU A 88 9.79 0.93 -4.22
CA LEU A 88 8.82 -0.14 -4.37
C LEU A 88 8.75 -0.56 -5.86
N PRO A 89 8.64 -1.86 -6.17
CA PRO A 89 8.39 -2.30 -7.53
C PRO A 89 7.15 -1.62 -8.13
N LYS A 90 7.17 -1.40 -9.45
CA LYS A 90 6.00 -0.92 -10.20
C LYS A 90 4.98 -2.04 -10.47
N ASP A 91 5.32 -3.27 -10.08
CA ASP A 91 4.44 -4.42 -10.23
C ASP A 91 3.10 -4.17 -9.53
N TYR A 92 2.06 -4.82 -10.03
CA TYR A 92 0.73 -4.67 -9.47
C TYR A 92 0.70 -5.20 -8.03
N ILE A 93 0.61 -4.27 -7.08
CA ILE A 93 0.40 -4.55 -5.66
C ILE A 93 -1.02 -4.11 -5.32
N ALA A 94 -1.80 -5.00 -4.72
CA ALA A 94 -3.15 -4.67 -4.29
C ALA A 94 -3.16 -3.48 -3.29
N PRO A 95 -4.24 -2.70 -3.21
CA PRO A 95 -4.36 -1.72 -2.15
C PRO A 95 -4.55 -2.38 -0.79
N THR A 96 -4.20 -1.66 0.28
CA THR A 96 -4.65 -1.96 1.62
C THR A 96 -6.17 -1.93 1.65
N TYR A 97 -6.76 -3.00 2.15
CA TYR A 97 -8.19 -3.21 2.06
C TYR A 97 -8.69 -3.99 3.27
N LEU A 98 -9.85 -3.59 3.79
CA LEU A 98 -10.55 -4.29 4.86
C LEU A 98 -12.03 -4.36 4.45
N PHE A 99 -12.56 -5.58 4.40
CA PHE A 99 -13.95 -5.83 4.11
C PHE A 99 -14.49 -6.93 5.01
N GLU A 100 -15.66 -6.66 5.57
CA GLU A 100 -16.39 -7.60 6.40
C GLU A 100 -17.86 -7.57 5.97
N THR A 101 -18.43 -8.75 5.76
CA THR A 101 -19.86 -8.90 5.48
C THR A 101 -20.40 -10.15 6.12
N THR A 102 -21.69 -10.15 6.48
CA THR A 102 -22.35 -11.31 7.06
C THR A 102 -23.47 -11.75 6.13
N TRP A 103 -23.40 -13.00 5.65
CA TRP A 103 -24.41 -13.60 4.80
C TRP A 103 -24.76 -15.00 5.28
N HIS A 104 -26.07 -15.29 5.44
CA HIS A 104 -26.58 -16.56 5.99
C HIS A 104 -25.88 -17.00 7.29
N ASN A 105 -25.74 -16.09 8.26
CA ASN A 105 -25.04 -16.31 9.54
C ASN A 105 -23.55 -16.68 9.42
N HIS A 106 -22.93 -16.45 8.27
CA HIS A 106 -21.49 -16.59 8.08
C HIS A 106 -20.87 -15.21 7.85
N THR A 107 -19.82 -14.89 8.61
CA THR A 107 -19.03 -13.67 8.42
C THR A 107 -17.89 -13.96 7.47
N TYR A 108 -17.85 -13.22 6.37
CA TYR A 108 -16.76 -13.20 5.41
C TYR A 108 -15.87 -12.01 5.71
N HIS A 109 -14.57 -12.28 5.83
CA HIS A 109 -13.57 -11.29 6.14
C HIS A 109 -12.46 -11.35 5.08
N LEU A 110 -12.22 -10.22 4.41
CA LEU A 110 -11.12 -10.04 3.47
C LEU A 110 -10.26 -8.88 3.95
N THR A 111 -8.98 -9.17 4.18
CA THR A 111 -8.00 -8.17 4.60
C THR A 111 -6.75 -8.26 3.75
N ILE A 112 -6.26 -7.11 3.33
CA ILE A 112 -4.95 -6.93 2.71
C ILE A 112 -4.23 -5.86 3.51
N GLU A 113 -3.18 -6.26 4.20
CA GLU A 113 -2.35 -5.40 5.06
C GLU A 113 -0.89 -5.50 4.64
N TYR A 114 -0.13 -4.47 4.98
CA TYR A 114 1.29 -4.42 4.65
C TYR A 114 2.11 -3.98 5.85
N GLU A 115 3.31 -4.55 5.94
CA GLU A 115 4.32 -4.13 6.89
C GLU A 115 5.69 -4.01 6.22
N LEU A 116 6.45 -3.02 6.65
CA LEU A 116 7.88 -2.90 6.38
C LEU A 116 8.64 -3.35 7.62
N ILE A 117 9.30 -4.49 7.52
CA ILE A 117 10.15 -5.04 8.58
C ILE A 117 11.58 -4.58 8.34
N LEU A 118 12.18 -3.97 9.36
CA LEU A 118 13.59 -3.61 9.40
C LEU A 118 14.31 -4.54 10.39
N THR A 119 15.27 -5.31 9.91
CA THR A 119 16.03 -6.28 10.72
C THR A 119 17.52 -5.93 10.78
N ILE A 120 18.04 -5.67 11.97
CA ILE A 120 19.49 -5.56 12.20
C ILE A 120 20.10 -6.95 12.29
N LYS A 121 21.14 -7.19 11.48
CA LYS A 121 21.98 -8.39 11.54
C LYS A 121 23.37 -8.02 12.08
N PRO A 122 23.62 -8.21 13.39
CA PRO A 122 24.95 -8.01 13.99
C PRO A 122 25.92 -9.13 13.60
N HIS A 123 27.23 -8.91 13.78
CA HIS A 123 28.25 -9.97 13.64
C HIS A 123 28.20 -10.96 14.80
N GLY A 124 28.29 -12.26 14.54
CA GLY A 124 28.34 -13.30 15.59
C GLY A 124 26.96 -13.78 16.06
N LEU A 125 26.89 -14.35 17.27
CA LEU A 125 25.70 -14.98 17.84
C LEU A 125 24.74 -13.99 18.54
N PHE A 126 24.80 -12.70 18.22
CA PHE A 126 23.95 -11.72 18.89
C PHE A 126 22.50 -11.80 18.40
N THR A 127 21.58 -11.48 19.31
CA THR A 127 20.14 -11.48 19.04
C THR A 127 19.81 -10.48 17.93
N LYS A 128 19.06 -10.94 16.93
CA LYS A 128 18.49 -10.07 15.89
C LYS A 128 17.56 -9.04 16.54
N LEU A 129 17.65 -7.80 16.10
CA LEU A 129 16.69 -6.75 16.43
C LEU A 129 15.82 -6.49 15.22
N GLU A 130 14.53 -6.30 15.45
CA GLU A 130 13.53 -6.17 14.41
C GLU A 130 12.52 -5.11 14.81
N VAL A 131 12.15 -4.27 13.85
CA VAL A 131 11.11 -3.25 13.95
C VAL A 131 10.16 -3.46 12.77
N SER A 132 8.87 -3.61 13.03
CA SER A 132 7.82 -3.67 12.00
C SER A 132 7.08 -2.32 11.94
N LEU A 133 6.88 -1.81 10.73
CA LEU A 133 6.20 -0.54 10.45
C LEU A 133 4.99 -0.82 9.55
N PRO A 134 3.73 -0.56 9.98
CA PRO A 134 2.58 -0.79 9.12
C PRO A 134 2.54 0.27 8.01
N VAL A 135 2.16 -0.16 6.81
CA VAL A 135 2.12 0.66 5.59
C VAL A 135 0.73 0.58 4.97
N ILE A 136 0.22 1.71 4.53
CA ILE A 136 -1.00 1.80 3.72
C ILE A 136 -0.59 1.89 2.26
N VAL A 137 -1.05 0.94 1.44
CA VAL A 137 -0.91 0.96 -0.01
C VAL A 137 -2.23 1.45 -0.61
N GLY A 138 -2.19 2.56 -1.34
CA GLY A 138 -3.32 3.08 -2.09
C GLY A 138 -3.29 2.64 -3.56
N THR A 139 -4.36 2.99 -4.28
CA THR A 139 -4.40 2.92 -5.75
C THR A 139 -4.09 4.29 -6.35
N GLN A 140 -3.48 4.31 -7.53
CA GLN A 140 -3.37 5.55 -8.30
C GLN A 140 -4.73 5.84 -8.93
N LEU A 141 -5.34 6.98 -8.58
CA LEU A 141 -6.54 7.45 -9.27
C LEU A 141 -6.16 7.86 -10.69
N ASN A 142 -6.66 7.11 -11.67
CA ASN A 142 -6.47 7.44 -13.07
C ASN A 142 -7.45 8.56 -13.45
N TYR A 143 -7.06 9.82 -13.25
CA TYR A 143 -7.92 10.98 -13.50
C TYR A 143 -8.41 11.08 -14.96
N GLU A 144 -7.67 10.51 -15.92
CA GLU A 144 -8.07 10.50 -17.33
C GLU A 144 -9.29 9.61 -17.60
N ASN A 145 -9.45 8.50 -16.87
CA ASN A 145 -10.62 7.62 -17.02
C ASN A 145 -11.88 8.22 -16.38
N GLN A 146 -11.74 9.07 -15.34
CA GLN A 146 -12.90 9.74 -14.72
C GLN A 146 -13.49 10.84 -15.62
N ILE A 147 -12.70 11.44 -16.50
CA ILE A 147 -13.22 12.42 -17.46
C ILE A 147 -14.00 11.72 -18.57
N GLN A 148 -13.62 10.50 -18.97
CA GLN A 148 -14.38 9.71 -19.94
C GLN A 148 -15.69 9.18 -19.37
N GLU A 149 -15.71 8.55 -18.19
CA GLU A 149 -16.95 8.04 -17.59
C GLU A 149 -17.94 9.17 -17.26
N ARG A 150 -17.46 10.34 -16.81
CA ARG A 150 -18.33 11.49 -16.54
C ARG A 150 -18.85 12.19 -17.80
N ASN A 151 -18.24 11.94 -18.97
CA ASN A 151 -18.70 12.43 -20.25
C ASN A 151 -19.65 11.45 -20.95
N GLU A 152 -19.56 10.14 -20.68
CA GLU A 152 -20.54 9.16 -21.16
C GLU A 152 -21.91 9.35 -20.48
N ASP A 153 -21.94 9.64 -19.18
CA ASP A 153 -23.18 9.95 -18.46
C ASP A 153 -23.82 11.30 -18.88
N LYS A 154 -23.06 12.18 -19.54
CA LYS A 154 -23.57 13.46 -20.05
C LYS A 154 -24.04 13.42 -21.51
N ASN A 155 -23.76 12.35 -22.24
CA ASN A 155 -24.17 12.19 -23.64
C ASN A 155 -25.53 11.49 -23.83
N ILE A 156 -26.26 11.19 -22.75
CA ILE A 156 -27.59 10.54 -22.85
C ILE A 156 -28.73 11.56 -23.05
N TYR A 157 -28.48 12.87 -22.94
CA TYR A 157 -29.50 13.91 -23.15
C TYR A 157 -29.12 14.91 -24.26
N HIS A 158 -28.85 14.42 -25.46
CA HIS A 158 -29.00 15.23 -26.68
C HIS A 158 -29.48 14.35 -27.85
N ILE A 159 -30.71 13.86 -27.74
CA ILE A 159 -31.53 13.49 -28.91
C ILE A 159 -32.92 14.07 -28.70
N VAL A 160 -33.09 15.33 -29.11
CA VAL A 160 -34.35 15.98 -29.50
C VAL A 160 -33.88 16.97 -30.57
N ASP A 161 -34.22 16.84 -31.85
CA ASP A 161 -35.55 17.08 -32.40
C ASP A 161 -35.56 16.61 -33.87
N GLU A 162 -36.48 15.72 -34.23
CA GLU A 162 -37.15 15.67 -35.54
C GLU A 162 -38.28 14.63 -35.42
N MET A 163 -39.31 14.96 -34.63
CA MET A 163 -40.59 14.28 -34.71
C MET A 163 -41.46 15.03 -35.71
N GLU A 164 -41.59 14.51 -36.92
CA GLU A 164 -42.67 14.88 -37.82
C GLU A 164 -44.02 14.69 -37.11
N PRO A 165 -44.93 15.67 -37.17
CA PRO A 165 -46.27 15.47 -36.62
C PRO A 165 -47.01 14.41 -37.47
N PRO A 166 -47.80 13.52 -36.83
CA PRO A 166 -48.56 12.53 -37.58
C PRO A 166 -49.62 13.23 -38.47
N PRO A 167 -49.94 12.67 -39.65
CA PRO A 167 -50.92 13.26 -40.55
C PRO A 167 -52.29 13.33 -39.87
N SER A 168 -52.89 14.52 -39.88
CA SER A 168 -54.26 14.75 -39.43
C SER A 168 -55.24 14.03 -40.37
N TYR A 169 -56.11 13.19 -39.81
CA TYR A 169 -57.20 12.55 -40.54
C TYR A 169 -58.19 13.61 -41.03
N GLU A 170 -58.20 13.90 -42.32
CA GLU A 170 -59.33 14.52 -42.99
C GLU A 170 -60.44 13.47 -43.16
N SER A 171 -61.55 13.69 -42.46
CA SER A 171 -62.79 12.92 -42.60
C SER A 171 -63.58 13.40 -43.80
N ILE A 172 -63.45 12.72 -44.95
CA ILE A 172 -64.37 12.89 -46.10
C ILE A 172 -64.57 11.57 -46.84
N ILE A 173 -65.71 10.89 -46.65
CA ILE A 173 -66.50 10.14 -47.67
C ILE A 173 -67.96 10.14 -47.16
N ILE A 174 -68.83 11.05 -47.64
CA ILE A 174 -69.76 10.98 -48.80
C ILE A 174 -71.07 10.23 -48.49
N ASN A 175 -72.15 11.02 -48.51
CA ASN A 175 -73.56 10.59 -48.53
C ASN A 175 -73.86 9.68 -49.74
N LYS A 176 -74.67 8.65 -49.51
CA LYS A 176 -75.64 8.14 -50.49
C LYS A 176 -76.90 7.64 -49.79
#